data_AF-A0A5Y7C3S7-F1
#
_entry.id   AF-A0A5Y7C3S7-F1
#
_cell.length_a   1.000
_cell.length_b   1.000
_cell.length_c   1.000
_cell.angle_alpha   90.00
_cell.angle_beta   90.00
_cell.angle_gamma   90.00
#
_symmetry.space_group_name_H-M   'P 1'
#
loop_
_entity.id
_entity.type
_entity.pdbx_description
1 polymer ?
#
loop_
_entity_poly.entity_id
_entity_poly.type
_entity_poly.pdbx_seq_one_letter_code
_entity_poly.pdbx_strand_id
1 'polypeptide(L)'
;MRKSYTFGIPFGLQRESGLFLDITEVSRGIDCNCICPACKTDLLAKQGEVKLWHFSHSTAVAGDCDGLMEAIRGKIIEVINEHQVLGFPNLLAGDDGGPVSLNEVSGSGSMFGGTADLFVKVNDLCVAVFLDRDRSISEKLTFDHLHPSERVAALRIDLP
;
A
#
# COMPACT_ATOMS: atom_id res chain seq x y z
N MET A 1 15.53 13.00 -21.08
CA MET A 1 14.49 12.06 -21.53
C MET A 1 13.43 12.00 -20.43
N ARG A 2 12.25 12.60 -20.61
CA ARG A 2 11.18 12.53 -19.59
C ARG A 2 10.59 11.12 -19.66
N LYS A 3 10.83 10.28 -18.65
CA LYS A 3 10.14 8.99 -18.55
C LYS A 3 8.65 9.28 -18.49
N SER A 4 7.93 8.81 -19.51
CA SER A 4 6.48 8.82 -19.57
C SER A 4 6.00 7.74 -18.61
N TYR A 5 5.80 8.10 -17.35
CA TYR A 5 4.91 7.28 -16.52
C TYR A 5 3.51 7.50 -17.09
N THR A 6 3.04 6.51 -17.84
CA THR A 6 1.74 6.49 -18.53
C THR A 6 0.56 6.53 -17.55
N PHE A 7 0.82 6.35 -16.26
CA PHE A 7 -0.16 6.31 -15.18
C PHE A 7 0.20 7.40 -14.17
N GLY A 8 -0.73 8.32 -13.93
CA GLY A 8 -0.56 9.33 -12.88
C GLY A 8 -0.68 8.73 -11.49
N ILE A 9 -0.47 9.55 -10.47
CA ILE A 9 -0.58 9.11 -9.07
C ILE A 9 -2.09 8.95 -8.76
N PRO A 10 -2.56 7.79 -8.26
CA PRO A 10 -3.98 7.53 -8.07
C PRO A 10 -4.56 8.16 -6.81
N PHE A 11 -3.78 8.21 -5.72
CA PHE A 11 -4.19 8.78 -4.44
C PHE A 11 -3.21 9.87 -3.99
N GLY A 12 -3.74 11.00 -3.56
CA GLY A 12 -2.97 12.06 -2.94
C GLY A 12 -3.01 11.95 -1.42
N LEU A 13 -1.87 12.10 -0.74
CA LEU A 13 -1.84 12.21 0.71
C LEU A 13 -2.26 13.63 1.11
N GLN A 14 -3.47 13.79 1.63
CA GLN A 14 -4.00 15.10 2.02
C GLN A 14 -3.33 15.58 3.32
N ARG A 15 -2.86 16.83 3.34
CA ARG A 15 -2.13 17.38 4.48
C ARG A 15 -3.00 17.54 5.73
N GLU A 16 -4.25 17.94 5.59
CA GLU A 16 -5.15 18.21 6.71
C GLU A 16 -5.60 16.94 7.43
N SER A 17 -6.13 15.97 6.67
CA SER A 17 -6.65 14.73 7.25
C SER A 17 -5.55 13.70 7.51
N GLY A 18 -4.43 13.77 6.79
CA GLY A 18 -3.43 12.70 6.78
C GLY A 18 -3.88 11.44 6.04
N LEU A 19 -4.98 11.50 5.28
CA LEU A 19 -5.55 10.37 4.55
C LEU A 19 -5.15 10.37 3.07
N PHE A 20 -5.19 9.19 2.46
CA PHE A 20 -5.03 8.98 1.02
C PHE A 20 -6.37 9.16 0.32
N LEU A 21 -6.53 10.29 -0.36
CA LEU A 21 -7.76 10.63 -1.07
C LEU A 21 -7.66 10.32 -2.56
N ASP A 22 -8.73 9.75 -3.10
CA ASP A 22 -8.94 9.62 -4.54
C ASP A 22 -9.14 11.01 -5.16
N ILE A 23 -8.84 11.12 -6.45
CA ILE A 23 -9.00 12.38 -7.15
C ILE A 23 -10.45 12.90 -7.19
N THR A 24 -11.45 12.02 -7.05
CA THR A 24 -12.87 12.41 -6.97
C THR A 24 -13.25 13.05 -5.64
N GLU A 25 -12.43 12.89 -4.61
CA GLU A 25 -12.69 13.36 -3.24
C GLU A 25 -12.06 14.73 -2.94
N VAL A 26 -11.36 15.32 -3.93
CA VAL A 26 -10.60 16.56 -3.74
C VAL A 26 -10.97 17.66 -4.72
N SER A 27 -10.69 18.89 -4.29
CA SER A 27 -10.73 20.07 -5.15
C SER A 27 -9.74 19.96 -6.31
N ARG A 28 -10.06 20.60 -7.44
CA ARG A 28 -9.22 20.62 -8.63
C ARG A 28 -7.89 21.34 -8.38
N GLY A 29 -6.84 20.87 -9.05
CA GLY A 29 -5.57 21.59 -9.12
C GLY A 29 -4.79 21.55 -7.80
N ILE A 30 -4.13 22.67 -7.47
CA ILE A 30 -3.30 22.78 -6.26
C ILE A 30 -4.15 22.85 -4.98
N ASP A 31 -5.41 23.26 -5.12
CA ASP A 31 -6.36 23.39 -4.00
C ASP A 31 -6.78 22.03 -3.42
N CYS A 32 -6.37 20.91 -4.03
CA CYS A 32 -6.51 19.58 -3.41
C CYS A 32 -5.73 19.46 -2.08
N ASN A 33 -4.70 20.28 -1.91
CA ASN A 33 -3.75 20.25 -0.79
C ASN A 33 -3.14 18.86 -0.49
N CYS A 34 -2.94 18.07 -1.54
CA CYS A 34 -2.30 16.77 -1.46
C CYS A 34 -0.81 16.84 -1.77
N ILE A 35 -0.05 15.93 -1.16
CA ILE A 35 1.36 15.69 -1.45
C ILE A 35 1.60 14.29 -2.01
N CYS A 36 2.68 14.15 -2.77
CA CYS A 36 3.17 12.86 -3.20
C CYS A 36 3.65 12.07 -1.99
N PRO A 37 3.15 10.85 -1.74
CA PRO A 37 3.59 10.05 -0.60
C PRO A 37 5.06 9.63 -0.70
N ALA A 38 5.61 9.53 -1.92
CA ALA A 38 7.01 9.18 -2.16
C ALA A 38 7.98 10.35 -1.90
N CYS A 39 7.84 11.47 -2.63
CA CYS A 39 8.81 12.57 -2.61
C CYS A 39 8.35 13.80 -1.82
N LYS A 40 7.12 13.77 -1.27
CA LYS A 40 6.51 14.87 -0.50
C LYS A 40 6.29 16.19 -1.26
N THR A 41 6.55 16.21 -2.58
CA THR A 41 6.24 17.36 -3.44
C THR A 41 4.72 17.52 -3.59
N ASP A 42 4.24 18.76 -3.67
CA ASP A 42 2.82 19.04 -3.86
C ASP A 42 2.28 18.39 -5.15
N LEU A 43 1.04 17.95 -5.08
CA LEU A 43 0.31 17.39 -6.21
C LEU A 43 -0.68 18.41 -6.79
N LEU A 44 -0.95 18.23 -8.07
CA LEU A 44 -2.05 18.87 -8.78
C LEU A 44 -3.08 17.79 -9.11
N ALA A 45 -4.32 17.97 -8.65
CA ALA A 45 -5.45 17.15 -9.09
C ALA A 45 -5.84 17.54 -10.53
N LYS A 46 -5.43 16.73 -11.52
CA LYS A 46 -5.74 16.96 -12.94
C LYS A 46 -7.11 16.42 -13.30
N GLN A 47 -8.14 17.19 -12.97
CA GLN A 47 -9.53 16.92 -13.35
C GLN A 47 -9.88 17.70 -14.64
N GLY A 48 -10.58 17.04 -15.57
CA GLY A 48 -11.06 17.63 -16.84
C GLY A 48 -11.73 16.61 -17.76
N GLU A 49 -12.20 17.05 -18.92
CA GLU A 49 -13.07 16.23 -19.78
C GLU A 49 -12.31 15.34 -20.79
N VAL A 50 -11.02 15.60 -21.01
CA VAL A 50 -10.25 14.99 -22.12
C VAL A 50 -9.41 13.80 -21.68
N LYS A 51 -8.80 13.86 -20.48
CA LYS A 51 -7.88 12.84 -19.97
C LYS A 51 -8.46 12.24 -18.70
N LEU A 52 -8.13 10.97 -18.44
CA LEU A 52 -8.41 10.34 -17.15
C LEU A 52 -7.86 11.21 -16.03
N TRP A 53 -8.67 11.37 -14.98
CA TRP A 53 -8.30 12.16 -13.83
C TRP A 53 -7.17 11.47 -13.10
N HIS A 54 -6.12 12.22 -12.79
CA HIS A 54 -4.97 11.73 -12.02
C HIS A 54 -4.31 12.86 -11.24
N PHE A 55 -3.50 12.49 -10.25
CA PHE A 55 -2.59 13.45 -9.63
C PHE A 55 -1.26 13.50 -10.40
N SER A 56 -0.68 14.69 -10.47
CA SER A 56 0.67 14.93 -11.01
C SER A 56 1.45 15.85 -10.10
N HIS A 57 2.78 15.73 -10.04
CA HIS A 57 3.61 16.70 -9.33
C HIS A 57 3.38 18.14 -9.83
N SER A 58 3.34 19.10 -8.90
CA SER A 58 3.23 20.52 -9.22
C SER A 58 4.49 21.08 -9.88
N THR A 59 5.64 20.51 -9.54
CA THR A 59 6.96 20.88 -10.07
C THR A 59 7.70 19.64 -10.57
N ALA A 60 8.82 19.87 -11.27
CA ALA A 60 9.72 18.78 -11.65
C ALA A 60 10.40 18.21 -10.39
N VAL A 61 10.35 16.90 -10.22
CA VAL A 61 11.04 16.18 -9.15
C VAL A 61 12.43 15.76 -9.64
N ALA A 62 13.44 15.89 -8.78
CA ALA A 62 14.79 15.40 -9.07
C ALA A 62 14.83 13.86 -8.93
N GLY A 63 15.30 13.18 -9.97
CA GLY A 63 15.39 11.72 -9.99
C GLY A 63 14.08 11.00 -10.34
N ASP A 64 14.07 9.68 -10.16
CA ASP A 64 12.88 8.85 -10.34
C ASP A 64 12.02 8.92 -9.06
N CYS A 65 10.71 9.12 -9.23
CA CYS A 65 9.76 9.18 -8.13
C CYS A 65 8.75 8.05 -8.24
N ASP A 66 8.68 7.21 -7.22
CA ASP A 66 7.77 6.05 -7.14
C ASP A 66 6.38 6.42 -6.56
N GLY A 67 5.86 7.58 -6.96
CA GLY A 67 4.61 8.13 -6.41
C GLY A 67 3.39 7.24 -6.66
N LEU A 68 3.38 6.50 -7.77
CA LEU A 68 2.31 5.54 -8.10
C LEU A 68 2.23 4.43 -7.05
N MET A 69 3.34 3.71 -6.83
CA MET A 69 3.35 2.55 -5.94
C MET A 69 3.21 2.97 -4.48
N GLU A 70 3.84 4.07 -4.05
CA GLU A 70 3.68 4.57 -2.69
C GLU A 70 2.25 5.01 -2.38
N ALA A 71 1.53 5.55 -3.36
CA ALA A 71 0.12 5.90 -3.18
C ALA A 71 -0.77 4.66 -3.05
N ILE A 72 -0.57 3.65 -3.91
CA ILE A 72 -1.29 2.37 -3.83
C ILE A 72 -1.03 1.68 -2.49
N ARG A 73 0.25 1.56 -2.11
CA ARG A 73 0.67 0.94 -0.86
C ARG A 73 0.08 1.66 0.35
N GLY A 74 0.18 2.99 0.38
CA GLY A 74 -0.38 3.81 1.44
C GLY A 74 -1.88 3.63 1.59
N LYS A 75 -2.63 3.63 0.47
CA LYS A 75 -4.08 3.42 0.50
C LYS A 75 -4.45 2.00 0.97
N ILE A 76 -3.72 0.96 0.56
CA ILE A 76 -3.95 -0.41 1.05
C ILE A 76 -3.79 -0.46 2.57
N ILE A 77 -2.71 0.12 3.10
CA ILE A 77 -2.45 0.16 4.54
C ILE A 77 -3.56 0.92 5.27
N GLU A 78 -4.00 2.07 4.75
CA GLU A 78 -5.10 2.84 5.32
C GLU A 78 -6.39 2.02 5.38
N VAL A 79 -6.78 1.39 4.27
CA VAL A 79 -8.01 0.56 4.17
C VAL A 79 -7.96 -0.62 5.15
N ILE A 80 -6.82 -1.30 5.29
CA ILE A 80 -6.66 -2.40 6.25
C ILE A 80 -6.79 -1.89 7.68
N ASN A 81 -6.19 -0.73 8.00
CA ASN A 81 -6.30 -0.13 9.33
C ASN A 81 -7.73 0.33 9.64
N GLU A 82 -8.45 0.87 8.66
CA GLU A 82 -9.82 1.35 8.83
C GLU A 82 -10.81 0.20 9.03
N HIS A 83 -10.77 -0.81 8.14
CA HIS A 83 -11.78 -1.86 8.13
C HIS A 83 -11.42 -3.09 8.95
N GLN A 84 -10.14 -3.27 9.32
CA GLN A 84 -9.65 -4.43 10.09
C GLN A 84 -10.09 -5.76 9.45
N VAL A 85 -10.08 -5.83 8.12
CA VAL A 85 -10.45 -7.03 7.35
C VAL A 85 -9.43 -7.25 6.25
N LEU A 86 -9.05 -8.51 6.03
CA LEU A 86 -8.22 -8.91 4.89
C LEU A 86 -8.79 -10.14 4.22
N GLY A 87 -8.84 -10.13 2.89
CA GLY A 87 -9.22 -11.29 2.10
C GLY A 87 -8.09 -12.29 2.03
N PHE A 88 -8.29 -13.50 2.53
CA PHE A 88 -7.36 -14.59 2.33
C PHE A 88 -7.92 -15.58 1.30
N PRO A 89 -7.11 -16.11 0.37
CA PRO A 89 -7.48 -17.37 -0.29
C PRO A 89 -7.67 -18.46 0.77
N ASN A 90 -8.28 -19.60 0.41
CA ASN A 90 -8.70 -20.73 1.28
C ASN A 90 -7.54 -21.44 2.05
N LEU A 91 -6.63 -20.67 2.64
CA LEU A 91 -5.33 -21.03 3.18
C LEU A 91 -5.26 -20.89 4.70
N LEU A 92 -6.23 -20.24 5.33
CA LEU A 92 -6.35 -20.27 6.79
C LEU A 92 -7.06 -21.57 7.18
N ALA A 93 -6.36 -22.44 7.90
CA ALA A 93 -6.89 -23.73 8.31
C ALA A 93 -8.21 -23.55 9.08
N GLY A 94 -9.32 -23.97 8.47
CA GLY A 94 -10.66 -23.90 9.04
C GLY A 94 -11.63 -22.91 8.39
N ASP A 95 -11.18 -22.08 7.44
CA ASP A 95 -12.03 -21.08 6.76
C ASP A 95 -12.17 -21.37 5.26
N ASP A 96 -13.36 -21.10 4.71
CA ASP A 96 -13.72 -21.33 3.29
C ASP A 96 -13.03 -20.36 2.30
N GLY A 97 -12.10 -19.53 2.80
CA GLY A 97 -11.53 -18.38 2.10
C GLY A 97 -12.47 -17.20 2.04
N GLY A 98 -11.93 -16.03 1.72
CA GLY A 98 -12.67 -14.77 1.67
C GLY A 98 -12.24 -13.77 2.75
N PRO A 99 -13.08 -12.76 3.06
CA PRO A 99 -12.76 -11.72 4.02
C PRO A 99 -12.70 -12.29 5.44
N VAL A 100 -11.60 -12.04 6.14
CA VAL A 100 -11.38 -12.44 7.53
C VAL A 100 -11.14 -11.20 8.38
N SER A 101 -11.84 -11.13 9.51
CA SER A 101 -11.66 -10.05 10.48
C SER A 101 -10.33 -10.19 11.21
N LEU A 102 -9.63 -9.08 11.36
CA LEU A 102 -8.34 -8.99 12.03
C LEU A 102 -8.56 -8.65 13.51
N ASN A 103 -7.86 -9.34 14.41
CA ASN A 103 -7.86 -9.03 15.83
C ASN A 103 -6.96 -7.83 16.15
N GLU A 104 -5.92 -7.64 15.35
CA GLU A 104 -4.92 -6.58 15.51
C GLU A 104 -4.25 -6.28 14.17
N VAL A 105 -3.93 -5.00 13.94
CA VAL A 105 -3.04 -4.54 12.87
C VAL A 105 -1.92 -3.73 13.50
N SER A 106 -0.68 -4.12 13.23
CA SER A 106 0.53 -3.44 13.69
C SER A 106 1.35 -2.96 12.50
N GLY A 107 2.21 -1.96 12.72
CA GLY A 107 3.02 -1.32 11.68
C GLY A 107 4.11 -2.21 11.08
N SER A 108 4.98 -1.61 10.27
CA SER A 108 6.05 -2.32 9.56
C SER A 108 7.14 -2.86 10.48
N GLY A 109 7.77 -3.97 10.09
CA GLY A 109 8.94 -4.51 10.78
C GLY A 109 9.61 -5.66 10.04
N SER A 110 10.81 -6.04 10.50
CA SER A 110 11.58 -7.11 9.87
C SER A 110 11.10 -8.49 10.29
N MET A 111 10.79 -9.35 9.31
CA MET A 111 10.47 -10.77 9.53
C MET A 111 10.78 -11.58 8.28
N PHE A 112 11.11 -12.87 8.47
CA PHE A 112 11.40 -13.81 7.37
C PHE A 112 12.51 -13.34 6.41
N GLY A 113 13.46 -12.52 6.85
CA GLY A 113 14.50 -11.99 5.95
C GLY A 113 14.06 -10.82 5.06
N GLY A 114 12.83 -10.31 5.24
CA GLY A 114 12.31 -9.10 4.59
C GLY A 114 11.80 -8.06 5.59
N THR A 115 11.26 -6.95 5.07
CA THR A 115 10.52 -5.94 5.85
C THR A 115 9.05 -6.05 5.47
N ALA A 116 8.24 -6.53 6.41
CA ALA A 116 6.80 -6.55 6.25
C ALA A 116 6.23 -5.13 6.36
N ASP A 117 5.21 -4.85 5.56
CA ASP A 117 4.53 -3.56 5.55
C ASP A 117 3.57 -3.43 6.74
N LEU A 118 2.98 -4.56 7.14
CA LEU A 118 2.10 -4.70 8.30
C LEU A 118 2.27 -6.08 8.93
N PHE A 119 1.98 -6.16 10.22
CA PHE A 119 1.64 -7.42 10.87
C PHE A 119 0.16 -7.42 11.20
N VAL A 120 -0.53 -8.51 10.90
CA VAL A 120 -1.95 -8.67 11.22
C VAL A 120 -2.17 -9.94 12.02
N LYS A 121 -3.08 -9.90 12.98
CA LYS A 121 -3.41 -11.06 13.82
C LYS A 121 -4.78 -11.61 13.45
N VAL A 122 -4.85 -12.91 13.22
CA VAL A 122 -6.10 -13.66 13.01
C VAL A 122 -6.12 -14.83 13.98
N ASN A 123 -6.99 -14.77 14.97
CA ASN A 123 -6.98 -15.64 16.14
C ASN A 123 -5.57 -15.69 16.77
N ASP A 124 -4.93 -16.86 16.80
CA ASP A 124 -3.57 -17.02 17.31
C ASP A 124 -2.49 -16.93 16.21
N LEU A 125 -2.87 -16.72 14.95
CA LEU A 125 -1.94 -16.62 13.83
C LEU A 125 -1.49 -15.16 13.64
N CYS A 126 -0.18 -14.93 13.65
CA CYS A 126 0.41 -13.67 13.20
C CYS A 126 0.77 -13.78 11.72
N VAL A 127 0.30 -12.86 10.89
CA VAL A 127 0.59 -12.82 9.46
C VAL A 127 1.40 -11.57 9.16
N ALA A 128 2.62 -11.76 8.66
CA ALA A 128 3.42 -10.67 8.09
C ALA A 128 2.97 -10.42 6.65
N VAL A 129 2.49 -9.21 6.36
CA VAL A 129 1.97 -8.82 5.05
C VAL A 129 3.03 -8.02 4.30
N PHE A 130 3.37 -8.48 3.10
CA PHE A 130 4.34 -7.88 2.19
C PHE A 130 3.62 -7.41 0.92
N LEU A 131 3.57 -6.10 0.72
CA LEU A 131 3.09 -5.41 -0.48
C LEU A 131 4.26 -5.32 -1.47
N ASP A 132 4.43 -6.39 -2.24
CA ASP A 132 5.61 -6.62 -3.07
C ASP A 132 5.54 -5.84 -4.38
N ARG A 133 6.38 -4.82 -4.48
CA ARG A 133 6.41 -3.89 -5.62
C ARG A 133 7.25 -4.38 -6.79
N ASP A 134 8.30 -5.15 -6.50
CA ASP A 134 9.27 -5.60 -7.49
C ASP A 134 9.26 -7.13 -7.69
N ARG A 135 8.34 -7.82 -7.01
CA ARG A 135 8.14 -9.27 -7.07
C ARG A 135 9.36 -10.07 -6.59
N SER A 136 10.23 -9.42 -5.81
CA SER A 136 11.47 -10.03 -5.32
C SER A 136 11.36 -10.56 -3.90
N ILE A 137 10.26 -10.28 -3.16
CA ILE A 137 10.21 -10.61 -1.74
C ILE A 137 10.24 -12.13 -1.54
N SER A 138 9.57 -12.90 -2.40
CA SER A 138 9.50 -14.36 -2.25
C SER A 138 10.85 -15.05 -2.28
N GLU A 139 11.83 -14.49 -3.01
CA GLU A 139 13.19 -15.04 -3.05
C GLU A 139 14.00 -14.73 -1.79
N LYS A 140 13.54 -13.73 -1.00
CA LYS A 140 14.16 -13.29 0.25
C LYS A 140 13.54 -13.95 1.49
N LEU A 141 12.32 -14.48 1.37
CA LEU A 141 11.61 -15.08 2.50
C LEU A 141 12.27 -16.39 2.95
N THR A 142 12.75 -16.41 4.20
CA THR A 142 13.24 -17.62 4.88
C THR A 142 12.40 -17.94 6.12
N PHE A 143 12.15 -19.23 6.31
CA PHE A 143 11.37 -19.79 7.43
C PHE A 143 12.22 -20.72 8.31
N ASP A 144 13.52 -20.84 8.03
CA ASP A 144 14.41 -21.82 8.67
C ASP A 144 14.61 -21.58 10.18
N HIS A 145 14.32 -20.37 10.63
CA HIS A 145 14.45 -19.96 12.02
C HIS A 145 13.18 -20.19 12.85
N LEU A 146 12.09 -20.67 12.23
CA LEU A 146 10.82 -20.84 12.91
C LEU A 146 10.75 -22.16 13.68
N HIS A 147 10.39 -22.07 14.95
CA HIS A 147 10.04 -23.25 15.73
C HIS A 147 8.66 -23.78 15.29
N PRO A 148 8.43 -25.10 15.25
CA PRO A 148 7.13 -25.66 14.84
C PRO A 148 5.90 -25.21 15.64
N SER A 149 6.11 -24.66 16.84
CA SER A 149 5.03 -24.10 17.67
C SER A 149 4.68 -22.66 17.31
N GLU A 150 5.49 -21.98 16.51
CA GLU A 150 5.21 -20.61 16.09
C GLU A 150 4.06 -20.60 15.09
N ARG A 151 3.01 -19.86 15.45
CA ARG A 151 1.84 -19.66 14.58
C ARG A 151 2.05 -18.37 13.80
N VAL A 152 2.93 -18.44 12.81
CA VAL A 152 3.25 -17.31 11.94
C VAL A 152 3.11 -17.67 10.46
N ALA A 153 2.68 -16.71 9.64
CA ALA A 153 2.60 -16.86 8.19
C ALA A 153 3.10 -15.60 7.48
N ALA A 154 3.50 -15.76 6.23
CA ALA A 154 3.80 -14.64 5.34
C ALA A 154 2.72 -14.56 4.26
N LEU A 155 2.17 -13.37 4.05
CA LEU A 155 1.28 -13.07 2.93
C LEU A 155 1.98 -12.08 2.00
N ARG A 156 2.22 -12.50 0.77
CA ARG A 156 2.70 -11.64 -0.30
C ARG A 156 1.52 -11.16 -1.15
N ILE A 157 1.44 -9.85 -1.39
CA ILE A 157 0.50 -9.22 -2.31
C ILE A 157 1.33 -8.54 -3.38
N ASP A 158 1.29 -9.08 -4.60
CA ASP A 158 1.99 -8.51 -5.74
C ASP A 158 1.27 -7.24 -6.19
N LEU A 159 1.97 -6.10 -6.10
CA LEU A 159 1.47 -4.84 -6.62
C LEU A 159 1.70 -4.77 -8.15
N PRO A 160 0.84 -4.02 -8.87
CA PRO A 160 0.87 -3.94 -10.33
C PRO A 160 2.13 -3.28 -10.90
#